data_AF-A0A3M7QPP3-F1
#
_entry.id   AF-A0A3M7QPP3-F1
#
_cell.length_a   1.000
_cell.length_b   1.000
_cell.length_c   1.000
_cell.angle_alpha   90.00
_cell.angle_beta   90.00
_cell.angle_gamma   90.00
#
_symmetry.space_group_name_H-M   'P 1'
#
loop_
_entity.id
_entity.type
_entity.pdbx_description
1 polymer ?
#
loop_
_entity_poly.entity_id
_entity_poly.type
_entity_poly.pdbx_seq_one_letter_code
_entity_poly.pdbx_strand_id
1 'polypeptide(L)'
;MGKACQDKTTTLFEQVGEFGVYQLVLFLLVGLISFIPAIVGYSFSFYAATPNYRCQIPSYPNDTYEIQNDFHKNLVDKYIPRSSDNSYRDKYDKCRIKWNLVCQNSAKKSLFSTFYFIGTYGVILCGILSDRFGRKKTTYGFILANAILNISLTFLITYDLINYDLRQTLFAVIRLLSGIASNVYSVSVVLEYNLGDNTRACANSSKPSFEPS
;
A
#
# COMPACT_ATOMS: atom_id res chain seq x y z
N MET A 1 -6.77 34.28 -33.83
CA MET A 1 -7.11 33.96 -32.42
C MET A 1 -6.13 32.99 -31.74
N GLY A 2 -5.32 32.18 -32.45
CA GLY A 2 -4.41 31.20 -31.81
C GLY A 2 -3.17 31.74 -31.08
N LYS A 3 -2.65 32.92 -31.47
CA LYS A 3 -1.38 33.44 -30.92
C LYS A 3 -1.46 33.92 -29.45
N ALA A 4 -2.60 34.47 -29.03
CA ALA A 4 -2.79 34.94 -27.65
C ALA A 4 -2.93 33.80 -26.62
N CYS A 5 -3.31 32.59 -27.07
CA CYS A 5 -3.40 31.42 -26.22
C CYS A 5 -2.01 30.79 -25.99
N GLN A 6 -1.17 30.71 -27.04
CA GLN A 6 0.22 30.24 -26.90
C GLN A 6 1.05 31.15 -25.98
N ASP A 7 0.90 32.46 -26.10
CA ASP A 7 1.65 33.45 -25.31
C ASP A 7 1.38 33.35 -23.80
N LYS A 8 0.10 33.14 -23.42
CA LYS A 8 -0.29 32.82 -22.03
C LYS A 8 0.29 31.50 -21.53
N THR A 9 0.53 30.55 -22.42
CA THR A 9 1.04 29.23 -22.04
C THR A 9 2.55 29.27 -21.85
N THR A 10 3.31 29.98 -22.70
CA THR A 10 4.76 30.18 -22.55
C THR A 10 5.11 31.01 -21.32
N THR A 11 4.36 32.08 -21.03
CA THR A 11 4.52 32.86 -19.78
C THR A 11 4.21 32.01 -18.54
N LEU A 12 3.24 31.10 -18.62
CA LEU A 12 2.99 30.10 -17.59
C LEU A 12 4.17 29.13 -17.40
N PHE A 13 4.76 28.61 -18.48
CA PHE A 13 5.91 27.69 -18.37
C PHE A 13 7.17 28.38 -17.83
N GLU A 14 7.38 29.65 -18.17
CA GLU A 14 8.48 30.45 -17.65
C GLU A 14 8.29 30.78 -16.16
N GLN A 15 7.04 31.00 -15.72
CA GLN A 15 6.68 31.18 -14.32
C GLN A 15 6.72 29.88 -13.51
N VAL A 16 6.42 28.74 -14.15
CA VAL A 16 6.51 27.41 -13.54
C VAL A 16 7.95 26.97 -13.35
N GLY A 17 8.92 27.52 -14.09
CA GLY A 17 10.37 27.37 -13.87
C GLY A 17 10.91 25.93 -13.89
N GLU A 18 12.12 25.71 -14.40
CA GLU A 18 12.73 24.38 -14.38
C GLU A 18 12.90 23.83 -12.94
N PHE A 19 12.63 22.54 -12.74
CA PHE A 19 12.80 21.88 -11.43
C PHE A 19 14.21 22.12 -10.91
N GLY A 20 14.34 22.89 -9.84
CA GLY A 20 15.64 23.15 -9.22
C GLY A 20 16.17 21.89 -8.52
N VAL A 21 17.50 21.76 -8.42
CA VAL A 21 18.16 20.62 -7.76
C VAL A 21 17.65 20.42 -6.32
N TYR A 22 17.40 21.51 -5.59
CA TYR A 22 16.84 21.46 -4.24
C TYR A 22 15.43 20.84 -4.21
N GLN A 23 14.58 21.21 -5.16
CA GLN A 23 13.22 20.68 -5.26
C GLN A 23 13.22 19.20 -5.67
N LEU A 24 14.15 18.80 -6.54
CA LEU A 24 14.34 17.40 -6.92
C LEU A 24 14.83 16.55 -5.73
N VAL A 25 15.80 17.04 -4.96
CA VAL A 25 16.31 16.35 -3.76
C VAL A 25 15.20 16.21 -2.72
N LEU A 26 14.42 17.26 -2.48
CA LEU A 26 13.31 17.23 -1.52
C LEU A 26 12.23 16.22 -1.94
N PHE A 27 11.86 16.22 -3.22
CA PHE A 27 10.91 15.25 -3.80
C PHE A 27 11.41 13.81 -3.65
N LEU A 28 12.69 13.55 -3.93
CA LEU A 28 13.29 12.23 -3.75
C LEU A 28 13.28 11.78 -2.27
N LEU A 29 13.57 12.70 -1.35
CA LEU A 29 13.65 12.41 0.08
C LEU A 29 12.27 12.11 0.67
N VAL A 30 11.24 12.88 0.30
CA VAL A 30 9.85 12.60 0.70
C VAL A 30 9.32 11.37 -0.01
N GLY A 31 9.65 11.16 -1.29
CA GLY A 31 9.31 9.94 -2.02
C GLY A 31 9.87 8.68 -1.36
N LEU A 32 11.10 8.75 -0.82
CA LEU A 32 11.72 7.65 -0.07
C LEU A 32 10.97 7.34 1.24
N ILE A 33 10.57 8.37 1.98
CA ILE A 33 9.75 8.20 3.20
C ILE A 33 8.38 7.60 2.83
N SER A 34 7.84 7.98 1.68
CA SER A 34 6.56 7.51 1.16
C SER A 34 6.56 6.04 0.74
N PHE A 35 7.75 5.49 0.45
CA PHE A 35 7.91 4.10 0.04
C PHE A 35 7.60 3.12 1.16
N ILE A 36 7.84 3.48 2.42
CA ILE A 36 7.68 2.57 3.56
C ILE A 36 6.23 2.09 3.71
N PRO A 37 5.20 2.96 3.73
CA PRO A 37 3.81 2.51 3.84
C PRO A 37 3.28 1.86 2.56
N ALA A 38 3.86 2.16 1.40
CA ALA A 38 3.56 1.43 0.18
C ALA A 38 3.98 -0.04 0.32
N ILE A 39 5.21 -0.30 0.79
CA ILE A 39 5.65 -1.67 1.11
C ILE A 39 4.66 -2.33 2.08
N VAL A 40 4.33 -1.67 3.20
CA VAL A 40 3.42 -2.27 4.21
C VAL A 40 2.04 -2.60 3.62
N GLY A 41 1.50 -1.75 2.74
CA GLY A 41 0.23 -2.00 2.05
C GLY A 41 0.28 -3.24 1.15
N TYR A 42 1.36 -3.40 0.38
CA TYR A 42 1.52 -4.53 -0.56
C TYR A 42 2.04 -5.81 0.10
N SER A 43 2.80 -5.72 1.19
CA SER A 43 3.40 -6.87 1.91
C SER A 43 2.35 -7.89 2.34
N PHE A 44 1.13 -7.44 2.63
CA PHE A 44 0.05 -8.34 3.02
C PHE A 44 -0.30 -9.37 1.95
N SER A 45 -0.23 -9.01 0.68
CA SER A 45 -0.52 -9.95 -0.42
C SER A 45 0.44 -11.14 -0.38
N PHE A 46 1.69 -10.90 0.03
CA PHE A 46 2.71 -11.94 0.17
C PHE A 46 2.50 -12.79 1.42
N TYR A 47 2.18 -12.18 2.58
CA TYR A 47 1.88 -12.95 3.80
C TYR A 47 0.58 -13.76 3.70
N ALA A 48 -0.40 -13.25 2.95
CA ALA A 48 -1.68 -13.92 2.75
C ALA A 48 -1.63 -14.98 1.63
N ALA A 49 -0.60 -14.96 0.78
CA ALA A 49 -0.37 -15.98 -0.22
C ALA A 49 -0.06 -17.30 0.48
N THR A 50 -0.98 -18.25 0.34
CA THR A 50 -0.76 -19.61 0.83
C THR A 50 -0.29 -20.42 -0.37
N PRO A 51 0.97 -20.89 -0.39
CA PRO A 51 1.44 -21.73 -1.48
C PRO A 51 0.58 -22.99 -1.56
N ASN A 52 0.57 -23.64 -2.71
CA ASN A 52 -0.05 -24.95 -2.78
C ASN A 52 0.79 -25.90 -1.92
N TYR A 53 0.16 -26.45 -0.88
CA TYR A 53 0.79 -27.38 0.03
C TYR A 53 -0.11 -28.62 0.15
N ARG A 54 0.52 -29.76 0.40
CA ARG A 54 -0.12 -31.04 0.66
C ARG A 54 0.68 -31.79 1.72
N CYS A 55 0.14 -32.90 2.21
CA CYS A 55 0.85 -33.71 3.21
C CYS A 55 2.02 -34.44 2.57
N GLN A 56 3.15 -34.46 3.29
CA GLN A 56 4.30 -35.25 2.90
C GLN A 56 3.94 -36.74 3.00
N ILE A 57 4.27 -37.50 1.97
CA ILE A 57 4.04 -38.95 1.95
C ILE A 57 5.08 -39.62 2.86
N PRO A 58 4.68 -40.41 3.86
CA PRO A 58 5.62 -41.13 4.70
C PRO A 58 6.43 -42.11 3.83
N SER A 59 7.77 -42.05 3.93
CA SER A 59 8.75 -42.84 3.15
C SER A 59 9.16 -42.31 1.77
N TYR A 60 8.74 -41.10 1.37
CA TYR A 60 9.27 -40.41 0.18
C TYR A 60 9.99 -39.11 0.57
N PRO A 61 11.33 -39.09 0.68
CA PRO A 61 12.07 -37.96 1.26
C PRO A 61 12.15 -36.72 0.35
N ASN A 62 12.05 -36.88 -0.98
CA ASN A 62 12.10 -35.77 -1.94
C ASN A 62 10.70 -35.37 -2.45
N ASP A 63 9.72 -35.33 -1.53
CA ASP A 63 8.33 -35.06 -1.86
C ASP A 63 8.10 -33.57 -2.15
N THR A 64 7.75 -33.25 -3.39
CA THR A 64 7.42 -31.88 -3.84
C THR A 64 5.93 -31.80 -4.18
N TYR A 65 5.29 -30.64 -4.02
CA TYR A 65 3.87 -30.49 -4.37
C TYR A 65 3.56 -30.96 -5.81
N GLU A 66 4.44 -30.61 -6.76
CA GLU A 66 4.31 -31.01 -8.17
C GLU A 66 4.57 -32.51 -8.39
N ILE A 67 3.79 -33.10 -9.30
CA ILE A 67 3.92 -34.50 -9.68
C ILE A 67 5.16 -34.65 -10.56
N GLN A 68 6.18 -35.32 -10.02
CA GLN A 68 7.46 -35.50 -10.70
C GLN A 68 7.45 -36.67 -11.70
N ASN A 69 6.83 -37.79 -11.32
CA ASN A 69 6.88 -39.07 -12.06
C ASN A 69 5.54 -39.82 -11.93
N ASP A 70 5.27 -40.79 -12.80
CA ASP A 70 4.05 -41.64 -12.72
C ASP A 70 3.96 -42.46 -11.43
N PHE A 71 5.10 -42.94 -10.92
CA PHE A 71 5.16 -43.61 -9.62
C PHE A 71 4.75 -42.66 -8.48
N HIS A 72 5.24 -41.43 -8.53
CA HIS A 72 4.90 -40.40 -7.55
C HIS A 72 3.41 -40.03 -7.64
N LYS A 73 2.83 -39.96 -8.85
CA LYS A 73 1.39 -39.76 -9.06
C LYS A 73 0.55 -40.85 -8.38
N ASN A 74 0.92 -42.12 -8.59
CA ASN A 74 0.21 -43.26 -7.98
C ASN A 74 0.29 -43.23 -6.44
N LEU A 75 1.42 -42.79 -5.88
CA LEU A 75 1.56 -42.59 -4.45
C LEU A 75 0.66 -41.44 -3.95
N VAL A 76 0.65 -40.30 -4.63
CA VAL A 76 -0.22 -39.16 -4.29
C VAL A 76 -1.69 -39.58 -4.31
N ASP A 77 -2.14 -40.28 -5.34
CA ASP A 77 -3.52 -40.79 -5.46
C ASP A 77 -3.89 -41.80 -4.36
N LYS A 78 -2.91 -42.54 -3.84
CA LYS A 78 -3.14 -43.54 -2.79
C LYS A 78 -3.17 -42.93 -1.38
N TYR A 79 -2.29 -41.97 -1.10
CA TYR A 79 -2.12 -41.39 0.24
C TYR A 79 -2.96 -40.14 0.47
N ILE A 80 -3.33 -39.40 -0.58
CA ILE A 80 -4.05 -38.13 -0.46
C ILE A 80 -5.43 -38.26 -1.11
N PRO A 81 -6.52 -38.23 -0.33
CA PRO A 81 -7.87 -38.33 -0.88
C PRO A 81 -8.21 -37.09 -1.70
N ARG A 82 -9.12 -37.24 -2.67
CA ARG A 82 -9.71 -36.11 -3.39
C ARG A 82 -10.64 -35.31 -2.48
N SER A 83 -10.70 -34.01 -2.69
CA SER A 83 -11.54 -33.12 -1.91
C SER A 83 -13.01 -33.51 -2.03
N SER A 84 -13.70 -33.63 -0.89
CA SER A 84 -15.11 -33.98 -0.82
C SER A 84 -16.06 -32.82 -1.17
N ASP A 85 -15.51 -31.63 -1.43
CA ASP A 85 -16.28 -30.44 -1.75
C ASP A 85 -16.74 -30.49 -3.22
N ASN A 86 -18.04 -30.28 -3.47
CA ASN A 86 -18.61 -30.32 -4.82
C ASN A 86 -17.98 -29.28 -5.75
N SER A 87 -17.42 -28.21 -5.20
CA SER A 87 -16.69 -27.17 -5.94
C SER A 87 -15.25 -27.57 -6.33
N TYR A 88 -14.70 -28.64 -5.74
CA TYR A 88 -13.28 -29.00 -5.85
C TYR A 88 -13.01 -30.50 -6.06
N ARG A 89 -13.95 -31.25 -6.64
CA ARG A 89 -13.82 -32.71 -6.87
C ARG A 89 -12.52 -33.15 -7.57
N ASP A 90 -11.94 -32.30 -8.42
CA ASP A 90 -10.72 -32.60 -9.16
C ASP A 90 -9.43 -32.18 -8.44
N LYS A 91 -9.51 -31.69 -7.20
CA LYS A 91 -8.33 -31.32 -6.39
C LYS A 91 -8.08 -32.31 -5.25
N TYR A 92 -6.81 -32.56 -4.98
CA TYR A 92 -6.36 -33.28 -3.79
C TYR A 92 -6.64 -32.48 -2.51
N ASP A 93 -6.96 -33.18 -1.43
CA ASP A 93 -7.15 -32.55 -0.13
C ASP A 93 -5.82 -32.03 0.45
N LYS A 94 -5.91 -30.98 1.27
CA LYS A 94 -4.75 -30.28 1.84
C LYS A 94 -4.62 -30.64 3.32
N CYS A 95 -3.40 -30.68 3.86
CA CYS A 95 -3.24 -30.82 5.31
C CYS A 95 -3.92 -29.64 6.03
N ARG A 96 -4.78 -29.92 7.00
CA ARG A 96 -5.23 -28.87 7.91
C ARG A 96 -4.17 -28.68 9.00
N ILE A 97 -3.25 -27.73 8.78
CA ILE A 97 -2.47 -27.17 9.88
C ILE A 97 -3.47 -26.50 10.85
N LYS A 98 -3.44 -26.90 12.13
CA LYS A 98 -4.35 -26.43 13.19
C LYS A 98 -4.27 -24.92 13.46
N TRP A 99 -3.37 -24.20 12.80
CA TRP A 99 -3.15 -22.77 12.90
C TRP A 99 -3.22 -22.10 11.53
N ASN A 100 -4.41 -22.08 10.93
CA ASN A 100 -4.56 -21.48 9.61
C ASN A 100 -5.78 -20.55 9.53
N LEU A 101 -5.63 -19.36 10.14
CA LEU A 101 -6.59 -18.25 10.03
C LEU A 101 -6.74 -17.72 8.59
N VAL A 102 -5.91 -18.18 7.66
CA VAL A 102 -5.78 -17.65 6.30
C VAL A 102 -6.32 -18.66 5.26
N CYS A 103 -6.11 -19.98 5.39
CA CYS A 103 -6.49 -20.94 4.34
C CYS A 103 -7.98 -21.24 4.18
N GLN A 104 -8.79 -21.16 5.23
CA GLN A 104 -10.14 -21.71 5.13
C GLN A 104 -11.14 -20.78 4.42
N ASN A 105 -10.81 -19.49 4.27
CA ASN A 105 -11.70 -18.55 3.59
C ASN A 105 -10.89 -17.58 2.72
N SER A 106 -10.63 -17.99 1.46
CA SER A 106 -9.91 -17.19 0.47
C SER A 106 -10.54 -15.81 0.26
N ALA A 107 -11.87 -15.69 0.39
CA ALA A 107 -12.59 -14.43 0.29
C ALA A 107 -12.13 -13.41 1.35
N LYS A 108 -11.88 -13.84 2.59
CA LYS A 108 -11.46 -12.94 3.68
C LYS A 108 -10.09 -12.32 3.42
N LYS A 109 -9.17 -13.04 2.76
CA LYS A 109 -7.85 -12.52 2.37
C LYS A 109 -7.99 -11.34 1.41
N SER A 110 -8.75 -11.54 0.34
CA SER A 110 -8.98 -10.52 -0.67
C SER A 110 -9.70 -9.32 -0.06
N LEU A 111 -10.68 -9.55 0.81
CA LEU A 111 -11.39 -8.47 1.51
C LEU A 111 -10.44 -7.56 2.31
N PHE A 112 -9.50 -8.11 3.08
CA PHE A 112 -8.56 -7.28 3.85
C PHE A 112 -7.56 -6.49 2.99
N SER A 113 -7.25 -6.98 1.78
CA SER A 113 -6.47 -6.24 0.80
C SER A 113 -7.32 -5.13 0.16
N THR A 114 -8.54 -5.46 -0.24
CA THR A 114 -9.50 -4.52 -0.82
C THR A 114 -9.83 -3.36 0.13
N PHE A 115 -10.01 -3.60 1.43
CA PHE A 115 -10.29 -2.52 2.39
C PHE A 115 -9.18 -1.47 2.47
N TYR A 116 -7.92 -1.87 2.30
CA TYR A 116 -6.81 -0.91 2.22
C TYR A 116 -6.93 -0.03 0.97
N PHE A 117 -7.17 -0.63 -0.20
CA PHE A 117 -7.34 0.11 -1.45
C PHE A 117 -8.60 0.98 -1.46
N ILE A 118 -9.70 0.54 -0.84
CA ILE A 118 -10.89 1.38 -0.64
C ILE A 118 -10.50 2.62 0.17
N GLY A 119 -9.72 2.45 1.23
CA GLY A 119 -9.20 3.57 2.03
C GLY A 119 -8.39 4.57 1.20
N THR A 120 -7.58 4.11 0.23
CA THR A 120 -6.78 5.02 -0.61
C THR A 120 -7.65 5.92 -1.50
N TYR A 121 -8.85 5.49 -1.91
CA TYR A 121 -9.79 6.37 -2.62
C TYR A 121 -10.34 7.52 -1.74
N GLY A 122 -10.10 7.50 -0.42
CA GLY A 122 -10.40 8.59 0.52
C GLY A 122 -9.58 9.87 0.30
N VAL A 123 -8.78 9.97 -0.76
CA VAL A 123 -7.91 11.12 -1.07
C VAL A 123 -8.69 12.44 -1.15
N ILE A 124 -9.93 12.42 -1.63
CA ILE A 124 -10.79 13.61 -1.73
C ILE A 124 -11.07 14.18 -0.34
N LEU A 125 -11.35 13.31 0.64
CA LEU A 125 -11.61 13.70 2.02
C LEU A 125 -10.37 14.33 2.66
N CYS A 126 -9.19 13.73 2.43
CA CYS A 126 -7.91 14.27 2.90
C CYS A 126 -7.60 15.64 2.28
N GLY A 127 -7.94 15.85 1.00
CA GLY A 127 -7.80 17.14 0.33
C GLY A 127 -8.62 18.24 1.00
N ILE A 128 -9.92 17.99 1.22
CA ILE A 128 -10.82 18.95 1.89
C ILE A 128 -10.33 19.29 3.30
N LEU A 129 -9.89 18.29 4.06
CA LEU A 129 -9.36 18.49 5.42
C LEU A 129 -8.04 19.28 5.41
N SER A 130 -7.18 19.04 4.43
CA SER A 130 -5.92 19.77 4.24
C SER A 130 -6.16 21.26 3.98
N ASP A 131 -7.15 21.58 3.16
CA ASP A 131 -7.48 22.96 2.85
C ASP A 131 -8.14 23.68 4.04
N ARG A 132 -8.90 22.97 4.89
CA ARG A 132 -9.57 23.57 6.06
C ARG A 132 -8.67 23.77 7.27
N PHE A 133 -7.82 22.79 7.61
CA PHE A 133 -6.97 22.83 8.82
C PHE A 133 -5.55 23.36 8.56
N GLY A 134 -5.23 23.62 7.29
CA GLY A 134 -3.93 24.08 6.83
C GLY A 134 -2.99 22.91 6.53
N ARG A 135 -2.33 22.99 5.36
CA ARG A 135 -1.56 21.90 4.75
C ARG A 135 -0.52 21.27 5.69
N LYS A 136 0.30 22.08 6.36
CA LYS A 136 1.36 21.57 7.26
C LYS A 136 0.83 20.79 8.47
N LYS A 137 -0.20 21.32 9.14
CA LYS A 137 -0.78 20.70 10.35
C LYS A 137 -1.46 19.37 10.00
N THR A 138 -2.18 19.37 8.88
CA THR A 138 -2.84 18.18 8.37
C THR A 138 -1.84 17.09 7.99
N THR A 139 -0.72 17.43 7.34
CA THR A 139 0.35 16.47 7.03
C THR A 139 0.89 15.78 8.29
N TYR A 140 1.32 16.53 9.30
CA TYR A 140 1.83 15.92 10.54
C TYR A 140 0.77 15.07 11.27
N GLY A 141 -0.49 15.51 11.25
CA GLY A 141 -1.60 14.74 11.83
C GLY A 141 -1.81 13.38 11.17
N PHE A 142 -1.80 13.33 9.84
CA PHE A 142 -1.95 12.07 9.10
C PHE A 142 -0.73 11.15 9.26
N ILE A 143 0.49 11.69 9.31
CA ILE A 143 1.70 10.90 9.61
C ILE A 143 1.57 10.22 10.98
N LEU A 144 1.21 10.99 12.01
CA LEU A 144 1.05 10.45 13.36
C LEU A 144 -0.07 9.40 13.44
N ALA A 145 -1.20 9.65 12.80
CA ALA A 145 -2.30 8.69 12.72
C ALA A 145 -1.88 7.40 12.01
N ASN A 146 -1.15 7.49 10.88
CA ASN A 146 -0.66 6.32 10.17
C ASN A 146 0.32 5.50 11.02
N ALA A 147 1.23 6.15 11.76
CA ALA A 147 2.14 5.47 12.67
C ALA A 147 1.39 4.69 13.77
N ILE A 148 0.44 5.33 14.45
CA ILE A 148 -0.35 4.70 15.52
C ILE A 148 -1.16 3.51 14.99
N LEU A 149 -1.80 3.66 13.82
CA LEU A 149 -2.59 2.60 13.20
C LEU A 149 -1.73 1.39 12.83
N ASN A 150 -0.52 1.58 12.29
CA ASN A 150 0.37 0.48 11.93
C ASN A 150 0.99 -0.23 13.15
N ILE A 151 1.31 0.51 14.22
CA ILE A 151 1.73 -0.09 15.49
C ILE A 151 0.60 -0.95 16.06
N SER A 152 -0.63 -0.43 16.04
CA SER A 152 -1.83 -1.16 16.50
C SER A 152 -2.08 -2.42 15.67
N LEU A 153 -1.90 -2.34 14.34
CA LEU A 153 -2.01 -3.47 13.44
C LEU A 153 -0.99 -4.56 13.77
N THR A 154 0.25 -4.16 14.04
CA THR A 154 1.35 -5.08 14.41
C THR A 154 1.05 -5.79 15.71
N PHE A 155 0.55 -5.05 16.71
CA PHE A 155 0.14 -5.63 17.99
C PHE A 155 -0.99 -6.67 17.82
N LEU A 156 -2.01 -6.36 17.00
CA LEU A 156 -3.13 -7.28 16.74
C LEU A 156 -2.74 -8.57 16.01
N ILE A 157 -1.69 -8.53 15.17
CA ILE A 157 -1.17 -9.72 14.50
C ILE A 157 -0.34 -10.58 15.46
N THR A 158 0.48 -9.94 16.30
CA THR A 158 1.44 -10.63 17.16
C THR A 158 0.80 -11.24 18.41
N TYR A 159 -0.21 -10.59 19.00
CA TYR A 159 -0.81 -11.01 20.27
C TYR A 159 -2.23 -11.57 20.10
N ASP A 160 -2.47 -12.74 20.67
CA ASP A 160 -3.78 -13.42 20.66
C ASP A 160 -4.59 -13.11 21.93
N LEU A 161 -4.88 -11.82 22.16
CA LEU A 161 -5.55 -11.33 23.38
C LEU A 161 -7.09 -11.25 23.26
N ILE A 162 -7.65 -11.38 22.05
CA ILE A 162 -9.05 -11.06 21.74
C ILE A 162 -9.68 -12.19 20.93
N ASN A 163 -11.01 -12.36 21.06
CA ASN A 163 -11.83 -13.25 20.22
C ASN A 163 -11.51 -13.14 18.72
N TYR A 164 -11.49 -14.28 18.04
CA TYR A 164 -11.04 -14.38 16.65
C TYR A 164 -11.85 -13.54 15.67
N ASP A 165 -13.19 -13.47 15.81
CA ASP A 165 -14.08 -12.69 14.95
C ASP A 165 -13.86 -11.17 15.13
N LEU A 166 -13.69 -10.73 16.37
CA LEU A 166 -13.44 -9.33 16.69
C LEU A 166 -12.06 -8.89 16.18
N ARG A 167 -11.04 -9.74 16.32
CA ARG A 167 -9.71 -9.49 15.76
C ARG A 167 -9.75 -9.30 14.24
N GLN A 168 -10.48 -10.15 13.51
CA GLN A 168 -10.62 -10.02 12.05
C GLN A 168 -11.32 -8.72 11.65
N THR A 169 -12.33 -8.31 12.42
CA THR A 169 -13.06 -7.06 12.17
C THR A 169 -12.18 -5.83 12.43
N LEU A 170 -11.47 -5.82 13.57
CA LEU A 170 -10.53 -4.75 13.91
C LEU A 170 -9.40 -4.63 12.88
N PHE A 171 -8.89 -5.77 12.41
CA PHE A 171 -7.88 -5.81 11.35
C PHE A 171 -8.38 -5.16 10.06
N ALA A 172 -9.63 -5.44 9.64
CA ALA A 172 -10.25 -4.80 8.47
C ALA A 172 -10.43 -3.29 8.64
N VAL A 173 -10.92 -2.85 9.82
CA VAL A 173 -11.15 -1.44 10.11
C VAL A 173 -9.83 -0.66 10.13
N ILE A 174 -8.80 -1.18 10.81
CA ILE A 174 -7.48 -0.54 10.87
C ILE A 174 -6.83 -0.48 9.49
N ARG A 175 -7.03 -1.50 8.64
CA ARG A 175 -6.59 -1.50 7.23
C ARG A 175 -7.22 -0.36 6.44
N LEU A 176 -8.53 -0.17 6.59
CA LEU A 176 -9.25 0.92 5.92
C LEU A 176 -8.75 2.28 6.40
N LEU A 177 -8.63 2.47 7.72
CA LEU A 177 -8.14 3.72 8.30
C LEU A 177 -6.68 4.01 7.90
N SER A 178 -5.82 2.98 7.85
CA SER A 178 -4.43 3.10 7.40
C SER A 178 -4.35 3.47 5.91
N GLY A 179 -5.25 2.94 5.08
CA GLY A 179 -5.40 3.34 3.67
C GLY A 179 -5.86 4.79 3.48
N ILE A 180 -6.73 5.30 4.36
CA ILE A 180 -7.10 6.73 4.33
C ILE A 180 -5.89 7.58 4.74
N ALA A 181 -5.20 7.19 5.82
CA ALA A 181 -4.07 7.94 6.37
C ALA A 181 -2.83 7.92 5.45
N SER A 182 -2.66 6.89 4.61
CA SER A 182 -1.55 6.81 3.65
C SER A 182 -1.66 7.86 2.54
N ASN A 183 -2.81 8.50 2.34
CA ASN A 183 -2.96 9.61 1.38
C ASN A 183 -2.22 10.90 1.79
N VAL A 184 -1.47 10.89 2.90
CA VAL A 184 -0.64 12.02 3.33
C VAL A 184 0.36 12.49 2.27
N TYR A 185 0.75 11.62 1.34
CA TYR A 185 1.71 11.93 0.26
C TYR A 185 1.17 12.95 -0.74
N SER A 186 -0.14 12.91 -1.03
CA SER A 186 -0.72 13.89 -1.97
C SER A 186 -0.59 15.31 -1.40
N VAL A 187 -0.82 15.47 -0.09
CA VAL A 187 -0.64 16.75 0.61
C VAL A 187 0.85 17.13 0.70
N SER A 188 1.73 16.16 0.86
CA SER A 188 3.17 16.37 0.96
C SER A 188 3.77 16.89 -0.35
N VAL A 189 3.41 16.30 -1.49
CA VAL A 189 3.83 16.78 -2.83
C VAL A 189 3.34 18.21 -3.08
N VAL A 190 2.10 18.52 -2.69
CA VAL A 190 1.58 19.89 -2.80
C VAL A 190 2.38 20.85 -1.91
N LEU A 191 2.73 20.45 -0.69
CA LEU A 191 3.56 21.27 0.19
C LEU A 191 4.95 21.55 -0.41
N GLU A 192 5.57 20.56 -1.06
CA GLU A 192 6.85 20.72 -1.77
C GLU A 192 6.76 21.72 -2.91
N TYR A 193 5.69 21.67 -3.72
CA TYR A 193 5.46 22.64 -4.78
C TYR A 193 5.38 24.07 -4.22
N ASN A 194 4.65 24.28 -3.12
CA ASN A 194 4.53 25.59 -2.48
C ASN A 194 5.86 26.05 -1.83
N LEU A 195 6.68 25.13 -1.33
CA LEU A 195 8.02 25.46 -0.82
C LEU A 195 8.94 25.91 -1.96
N GLY A 196 8.93 25.20 -3.09
CA GLY A 196 9.70 25.54 -4.28
C GLY A 196 9.33 26.92 -4.85
N ASP A 197 8.04 27.23 -4.92
CA ASP A 197 7.55 28.51 -5.42
C ASP A 197 7.97 29.69 -4.51
N ASN A 198 7.84 29.53 -3.19
CA ASN A 198 8.30 30.55 -2.22
C ASN A 198 9.82 30.77 -2.29
N THR A 199 10.62 29.71 -2.41
CA THR A 199 12.07 29.84 -2.54
C THR A 199 12.44 30.57 -3.84
N ARG A 200 11.74 30.32 -4.95
CA ARG A 200 11.94 31.06 -6.21
C ARG A 200 11.52 32.51 -6.12
N ALA A 201 10.39 32.81 -5.46
CA ALA A 201 9.95 34.18 -5.21
C ALA A 201 11.01 34.97 -4.41
N CYS A 202 11.58 34.38 -3.36
CA CYS A 202 12.66 34.99 -2.58
C CYS A 202 13.99 35.10 -3.35
N ALA A 203 14.31 34.13 -4.21
CA ALA A 203 15.49 34.18 -5.07
C ALA A 203 15.37 35.26 -6.16
N ASN A 204 14.16 35.50 -6.68
CA ASN A 204 13.90 36.56 -7.64
C ASN A 204 13.86 37.95 -6.98
N SER A 205 13.35 38.08 -5.74
CA SER A 205 13.38 39.36 -5.00
C SER A 205 14.77 39.79 -4.54
N SER A 206 15.74 38.87 -4.52
CA SER A 206 17.13 39.14 -4.11
C SER A 206 18.06 39.43 -5.29
N LYS A 207 17.60 39.32 -6.54
CA LYS A 207 18.34 39.83 -7.71
C LYS A 207 18.16 41.36 -7.77
N PRO A 208 19.26 42.16 -7.81
CA PRO A 208 19.13 43.60 -8.00
C PRO A 208 18.48 43.87 -9.36
N SER A 209 17.40 44.64 -9.35
CA SER A 209 16.72 45.14 -10.54
C SER A 209 17.68 46.07 -11.28
N PHE A 210 18.30 45.55 -12.36
CA PHE A 210 18.97 46.40 -13.34
C PHE A 210 17.88 47.10 -14.15
N GLU A 211 17.60 48.35 -13.78
CA GLU A 211 16.81 49.29 -14.59
C GLU A 211 17.62 49.64 -15.85
N PRO A 212 17.12 49.35 -17.07
CA PRO A 212 17.75 49.86 -18.28
C PRO A 212 17.51 51.37 -18.37
N SER A 213 18.60 52.11 -18.60
CA SER A 213 18.63 53.56 -18.85
C SER A 213 18.22 53.89 -20.28
#